data_AF-A0A6A8G6Z0-F1
#
_entry.id   AF-A0A6A8G6Z0-F1
#
_cell.length_a   1.000
_cell.length_b   1.000
_cell.length_c   1.000
_cell.angle_alpha   90.00
_cell.angle_beta   90.00
_cell.angle_gamma   90.00
#
_symmetry.space_group_name_H-M   'P 1'
#
loop_
_entity.id
_entity.type
_entity.pdbx_description
1 polymer ?
#
loop_
_entity_poly.entity_id
_entity_poly.type
_entity_poly.pdbx_seq_one_letter_code
_entity_poly.pdbx_strand_id
1 'polypeptide(L)'
;MVEAPQTDEGWFALHDFRTIDWDAWRNAPEHERKRAIDEGVAYLDAHEAVEDDEEGTSAVFSVLGHKADFVVVHFRPTLDSLSRAERKFEQTAFAAYTEQPTSYVSVTEVSGYVSDDYFEGNEEDVDTGLLRYIEGKLKPDIPDDTYMSFYPMSKRRGEEHNWYDLSFDERRELMSTHGDTGRKYAGKIKQVIASSVGFDDWEWGVTLFGDDPTDIKDIVYEMRFDEVSSLYGEFDQFYVGRRFPPSDLGAFLAGDAVPTSEFGDESHHHAHAHGEGGHHGDGSHHGEGEHHGHGDDDSDDDSDEDIRDELEDLNIYGGKPHGEDVYATVLYSEADPDELFDEVEGLRENFDHYPTHVKTAVYEASDRDRTAVVSIWEKPSSAETAAGFLSELPDIVERAGEESGFGTMGMFYTVKPDSREDFVEKFGVVGGLLGDMDGHFDTDLMVNVEDENDMFIASQWRSQEDAMGFFRSDAFRDTVQWGRDVLADRPRHVFLA
;
A
#
# COMPACT_ATOMS: atom_id res chain seq x y z
N MET A 1 1.12 26.75 -34.89
CA MET A 1 2.34 26.77 -34.04
C MET A 1 2.38 25.43 -33.35
N VAL A 2 3.55 24.91 -33.01
CA VAL A 2 3.60 23.76 -32.11
C VAL A 2 3.08 24.22 -30.76
N GLU A 3 2.12 23.50 -30.23
CA GLU A 3 1.51 23.75 -28.93
C GLU A 3 2.26 22.96 -27.87
N ALA A 4 2.67 23.61 -26.77
CA ALA A 4 3.26 22.91 -25.65
C ALA A 4 2.13 22.22 -24.86
N PRO A 5 2.34 20.98 -24.36
CA PRO A 5 1.35 20.35 -23.50
C PRO A 5 1.16 21.15 -22.22
N GLN A 6 -0.05 21.13 -21.68
CA GLN A 6 -0.29 21.56 -20.30
C GLN A 6 0.30 20.53 -19.33
N THR A 7 0.78 21.02 -18.20
CA THR A 7 1.33 20.24 -17.11
C THR A 7 0.79 20.82 -15.81
N ASP A 8 0.50 19.94 -14.87
CA ASP A 8 0.39 20.28 -13.45
C ASP A 8 1.54 19.63 -12.70
N GLU A 9 2.11 20.37 -11.76
CA GLU A 9 3.26 19.95 -10.98
C GLU A 9 2.88 19.65 -9.52
N GLY A 10 3.47 18.59 -8.98
CA GLY A 10 3.26 18.17 -7.59
C GLY A 10 4.48 18.39 -6.72
N TRP A 11 4.85 17.38 -5.93
CA TRP A 11 6.04 17.42 -5.09
C TRP A 11 7.35 17.44 -5.89
N PHE A 12 8.32 18.20 -5.38
CA PHE A 12 9.69 18.15 -5.85
C PHE A 12 10.34 16.84 -5.38
N ALA A 13 11.21 16.28 -6.20
CA ALA A 13 11.91 15.03 -5.94
C ALA A 13 13.44 15.23 -5.93
N LEU A 14 14.12 14.56 -5.00
CA LEU A 14 15.57 14.42 -4.97
C LEU A 14 15.92 12.93 -4.88
N HIS A 15 16.71 12.46 -5.84
CA HIS A 15 17.40 11.16 -5.76
C HIS A 15 18.86 11.42 -5.38
N ASP A 16 19.23 11.21 -4.11
CA ASP A 16 20.58 11.42 -3.59
C ASP A 16 21.35 10.08 -3.55
N PHE A 17 22.16 9.83 -4.58
CA PHE A 17 22.93 8.59 -4.69
C PHE A 17 24.26 8.71 -3.94
N ARG A 18 24.62 7.66 -3.21
CA ARG A 18 25.81 7.62 -2.35
C ARG A 18 26.62 6.35 -2.54
N THR A 19 27.94 6.47 -2.52
CA THR A 19 28.90 5.35 -2.37
C THR A 19 29.53 5.37 -1.00
N ILE A 20 29.83 4.21 -0.44
CA ILE A 20 30.54 4.04 0.82
C ILE A 20 32.05 4.01 0.56
N ASP A 21 32.81 4.83 1.28
CA ASP A 21 34.25 4.63 1.42
C ASP A 21 34.49 3.42 2.35
N TRP A 22 34.47 2.24 1.73
CA TRP A 22 34.62 0.98 2.44
C TRP A 22 35.96 0.83 3.16
N ASP A 23 37.02 1.51 2.69
CA ASP A 23 38.32 1.49 3.35
C ASP A 23 38.29 2.37 4.60
N ALA A 24 37.72 3.58 4.52
CA ALA A 24 37.51 4.42 5.70
C ALA A 24 36.59 3.72 6.71
N TRP A 25 35.48 3.14 6.25
CA TRP A 25 34.52 2.40 7.08
C TRP A 25 35.19 1.24 7.83
N ARG A 26 35.90 0.35 7.14
CA ARG A 26 36.57 -0.80 7.79
C ARG A 26 37.68 -0.41 8.75
N ASN A 27 38.35 0.72 8.50
CA ASN A 27 39.44 1.21 9.35
C ASN A 27 38.95 2.03 10.55
N ALA A 28 37.67 2.45 10.55
CA ALA A 28 37.10 3.21 11.65
C ALA A 28 36.96 2.38 12.93
N PRO A 29 37.24 2.94 14.11
CA PRO A 29 36.94 2.32 15.39
C PRO A 29 35.46 1.94 15.53
N GLU A 30 35.18 0.85 16.24
CA GLU A 30 33.81 0.35 16.44
C GLU A 30 32.85 1.40 17.01
N HIS A 31 33.31 2.25 17.92
CA HIS A 31 32.48 3.31 18.49
C HIS A 31 32.13 4.42 17.48
N GLU A 32 32.99 4.70 16.51
CA GLU A 32 32.71 5.65 15.44
C GLU A 32 31.73 5.06 14.43
N ARG A 33 31.92 3.78 14.06
CA ARG A 33 30.97 3.05 13.20
C ARG A 33 29.58 2.95 13.84
N LYS A 34 29.51 2.64 15.13
CA LYS A 34 28.24 2.60 15.87
C LYS A 34 27.57 3.96 15.85
N ARG A 35 28.30 5.03 16.16
CA ARG A 35 27.76 6.40 16.12
C ARG A 35 27.27 6.79 14.73
N ALA A 36 28.01 6.42 13.68
CA ALA A 36 27.61 6.66 12.31
C ALA A 36 26.32 5.92 11.94
N ILE A 37 26.19 4.64 12.32
CA ILE A 37 24.93 3.90 12.16
C ILE A 37 23.81 4.59 12.93
N ASP A 38 23.99 4.85 14.22
CA ASP A 38 22.95 5.45 15.07
C ASP A 38 22.47 6.82 14.52
N GLU A 39 23.39 7.70 14.10
CA GLU A 39 23.04 8.99 13.49
C GLU A 39 22.46 8.86 12.07
N GLY A 40 22.88 7.87 11.30
CA GLY A 40 22.35 7.58 9.97
C GLY A 40 20.92 7.03 10.03
N VAL A 41 20.66 6.08 10.92
CA VAL A 41 19.32 5.54 11.21
C VAL A 41 18.40 6.67 11.65
N ALA A 42 18.82 7.48 12.63
CA ALA A 42 18.01 8.60 13.11
C ALA A 42 17.72 9.65 12.02
N TYR A 43 18.66 9.91 11.10
CA TYR A 43 18.39 10.76 9.95
C TYR A 43 17.32 10.14 9.05
N LEU A 44 17.49 8.87 8.68
CA LEU A 44 16.58 8.20 7.75
C LEU A 44 15.16 8.08 8.35
N ASP A 45 15.03 7.59 9.59
CA ASP A 45 13.75 7.49 10.31
C ASP A 45 13.02 8.83 10.35
N ALA A 46 13.70 9.92 10.71
CA ALA A 46 13.08 11.24 10.80
C ALA A 46 12.57 11.76 9.44
N HIS A 47 13.16 11.35 8.32
CA HIS A 47 12.70 11.77 6.99
C HIS A 47 11.65 10.81 6.40
N GLU A 48 11.67 9.51 6.74
CA GLU A 48 10.56 8.59 6.43
C GLU A 48 9.29 8.99 7.19
N ALA A 49 9.41 9.39 8.46
CA ALA A 49 8.33 9.95 9.27
C ALA A 49 8.00 11.43 8.95
N VAL A 50 8.68 12.02 7.96
CA VAL A 50 8.46 13.39 7.47
C VAL A 50 8.53 14.46 8.59
N GLU A 51 9.34 14.26 9.63
CA GLU A 51 9.48 15.22 10.73
C GLU A 51 10.08 16.57 10.30
N ASP A 52 10.63 16.63 9.08
CA ASP A 52 11.22 17.81 8.49
C ASP A 52 10.26 18.68 7.69
N ASP A 53 9.00 18.27 7.46
CA ASP A 53 7.98 19.02 6.71
C ASP A 53 6.54 18.71 7.19
N GLU A 54 5.52 19.27 6.52
CA GLU A 54 4.10 18.96 6.79
C GLU A 54 3.61 17.75 5.97
N GLU A 55 4.15 17.59 4.77
CA GLU A 55 3.78 16.52 3.83
C GLU A 55 5.01 16.07 3.02
N GLY A 56 4.95 14.86 2.47
CA GLY A 56 6.00 14.29 1.65
C GLY A 56 6.20 12.81 1.94
N THR A 57 7.20 12.22 1.30
CA THR A 57 7.63 10.85 1.62
C THR A 57 9.13 10.69 1.39
N SER A 58 9.76 9.74 2.06
CA SER A 58 11.15 9.39 1.83
C SER A 58 11.38 7.91 2.04
N ALA A 59 12.38 7.38 1.34
CA ALA A 59 12.82 6.02 1.55
C ALA A 59 14.28 5.85 1.14
N VAL A 60 14.94 4.86 1.76
CA VAL A 60 16.28 4.43 1.40
C VAL A 60 16.25 3.12 0.61
N PHE A 61 17.09 3.06 -0.43
CA PHE A 61 17.27 1.86 -1.24
C PHE A 61 18.74 1.52 -1.32
N SER A 62 19.06 0.23 -1.21
CA SER A 62 20.34 -0.27 -1.69
C SER A 62 20.43 -0.04 -3.20
N VAL A 63 21.64 0.03 -3.75
CA VAL A 63 21.87 0.12 -5.19
C VAL A 63 22.88 -0.93 -5.61
N LEU A 64 22.55 -1.68 -6.66
CA LEU A 64 23.41 -2.75 -7.16
C LEU A 64 24.44 -2.23 -8.18
N GLY A 65 25.68 -2.68 -8.01
CA GLY A 65 26.80 -2.37 -8.90
C GLY A 65 27.71 -1.30 -8.32
N HIS A 66 28.47 -0.62 -9.18
CA HIS A 66 29.50 0.34 -8.76
C HIS A 66 29.08 1.81 -8.89
N LYS A 67 27.85 2.07 -9.36
CA LYS A 67 27.38 3.43 -9.64
C LYS A 67 27.03 4.19 -8.35
N ALA A 68 26.52 3.46 -7.37
CA ALA A 68 26.20 3.87 -6.01
C ALA A 68 26.05 2.60 -5.17
N ASP A 69 26.18 2.71 -3.86
CA ASP A 69 25.87 1.64 -2.90
C ASP A 69 24.46 1.79 -2.35
N PHE A 70 23.97 3.02 -2.17
CA PHE A 70 22.58 3.31 -1.78
C PHE A 70 22.09 4.63 -2.39
N VAL A 71 20.78 4.86 -2.31
CA VAL A 71 20.13 6.11 -2.66
C VAL A 71 19.09 6.47 -1.61
N VAL A 72 19.00 7.75 -1.26
CA VAL A 72 17.88 8.29 -0.49
C VAL A 72 16.99 9.06 -1.47
N VAL A 73 15.72 8.68 -1.53
CA VAL A 73 14.73 9.33 -2.37
C VAL A 73 13.85 10.18 -1.46
N HIS A 74 13.74 11.47 -1.77
CA HIS A 74 12.88 12.41 -1.06
C HIS A 74 11.86 13.01 -2.03
N PHE A 75 10.58 13.02 -1.65
CA PHE A 75 9.55 13.86 -2.26
C PHE A 75 9.06 14.88 -1.25
N ARG A 76 9.05 16.17 -1.61
CA ARG A 76 8.66 17.27 -0.71
C ARG A 76 7.88 18.37 -1.45
N PRO A 77 7.00 19.12 -0.76
CA PRO A 77 6.27 20.26 -1.35
C PRO A 77 7.16 21.40 -1.85
N THR A 78 8.40 21.53 -1.36
CA THR A 78 9.30 22.63 -1.74
C THR A 78 10.74 22.19 -1.97
N LEU A 79 11.43 22.87 -2.90
CA LEU A 79 12.88 22.73 -3.11
C LEU A 79 13.71 23.11 -1.86
N ASP A 80 13.22 24.05 -1.05
CA ASP A 80 13.90 24.47 0.19
C ASP A 80 13.91 23.32 1.22
N SER A 81 12.87 22.49 1.23
CA SER A 81 12.77 21.29 2.07
C SER A 81 13.74 20.22 1.60
N LEU A 82 13.82 19.96 0.29
CA LEU A 82 14.83 19.05 -0.27
C LEU A 82 16.25 19.53 0.02
N SER A 83 16.52 20.83 -0.13
CA SER A 83 17.81 21.43 0.19
C SER A 83 18.16 21.22 1.67
N ARG A 84 17.20 21.37 2.57
CA ARG A 84 17.38 21.14 4.01
C ARG A 84 17.68 19.67 4.31
N ALA A 85 16.94 18.71 3.73
CA ALA A 85 17.17 17.28 3.91
C ALA A 85 18.60 16.90 3.46
N GLU A 86 18.97 17.28 2.22
CA GLU A 86 20.30 17.02 1.66
C GLU A 86 21.43 17.58 2.56
N ARG A 87 21.29 18.81 3.06
CA ARG A 87 22.30 19.44 3.93
C ARG A 87 22.30 18.92 5.36
N LYS A 88 21.19 18.33 5.84
CA LYS A 88 21.13 17.64 7.13
C LYS A 88 21.87 16.30 7.08
N PHE A 89 21.80 15.57 5.96
CA PHE A 89 22.56 14.34 5.78
C PHE A 89 24.07 14.58 6.01
N GLU A 90 24.60 15.63 5.40
CA GLU A 90 26.02 16.04 5.53
C GLU A 90 26.48 16.36 6.97
N GLN A 91 25.54 16.53 7.91
CA GLN A 91 25.85 16.81 9.32
C GLN A 91 25.95 15.53 10.16
N THR A 92 25.56 14.39 9.61
CA THR A 92 25.64 13.09 10.30
C THR A 92 27.08 12.56 10.31
N ALA A 93 27.40 11.76 11.32
CA ALA A 93 28.64 10.98 11.35
C ALA A 93 28.68 9.95 10.21
N PHE A 94 27.53 9.50 9.69
CA PHE A 94 27.47 8.57 8.57
C PHE A 94 27.99 9.18 7.28
N ALA A 95 27.63 10.43 6.98
CA ALA A 95 28.04 11.12 5.75
C ALA A 95 29.57 11.17 5.57
N ALA A 96 30.34 11.18 6.66
CA ALA A 96 31.80 11.14 6.63
C ALA A 96 32.40 9.88 5.98
N TYR A 97 31.60 8.81 5.84
CA TYR A 97 31.99 7.56 5.18
C TYR A 97 31.34 7.41 3.80
N THR A 98 30.73 8.47 3.27
CA THR A 98 30.04 8.43 1.99
C THR A 98 30.60 9.47 1.02
N GLU A 99 30.50 9.18 -0.27
CA GLU A 99 30.67 10.15 -1.35
C GLU A 99 29.37 10.22 -2.16
N GLN A 100 29.07 11.37 -2.77
CA GLN A 100 27.91 11.57 -3.64
C GLN A 100 28.37 11.48 -5.11
N PRO A 101 28.33 10.31 -5.76
CA PRO A 101 28.73 10.16 -7.16
C PRO A 101 27.81 10.92 -8.13
N THR A 102 26.54 11.08 -7.79
CA THR A 102 25.52 11.73 -8.63
C THR A 102 24.29 12.08 -7.80
N SER A 103 23.42 12.91 -8.34
CA SER A 103 22.09 13.21 -7.79
C SER A 103 21.12 13.46 -8.95
N TYR A 104 19.82 13.55 -8.66
CA TYR A 104 18.83 14.03 -9.63
C TYR A 104 17.72 14.85 -8.98
N VAL A 105 17.46 16.05 -9.50
CA VAL A 105 16.43 16.98 -9.01
C VAL A 105 15.32 17.14 -10.04
N SER A 106 14.07 16.91 -9.62
CA SER A 106 12.90 16.97 -10.50
C SER A 106 11.64 17.40 -9.74
N VAL A 107 10.51 17.50 -10.44
CA VAL A 107 9.17 17.74 -9.89
C VAL A 107 8.18 16.78 -10.54
N THR A 108 7.34 16.12 -9.76
CA THR A 108 6.33 15.20 -10.29
C THR A 108 5.40 15.95 -11.25
N GLU A 109 5.03 15.30 -12.35
CA GLU A 109 4.31 15.94 -13.45
C GLU A 109 3.19 15.03 -13.95
N VAL A 110 1.99 15.62 -14.09
CA VAL A 110 0.92 15.04 -14.90
C VAL A 110 0.78 15.88 -16.17
N SER A 111 0.88 15.23 -17.33
CA SER A 111 0.81 15.90 -18.64
C SER A 111 -0.58 15.77 -19.26
N GLY A 112 -0.98 16.77 -20.04
CA GLY A 112 -2.25 16.78 -20.77
C GLY A 112 -2.52 15.56 -21.64
N TYR A 113 -1.49 14.90 -22.18
CA TYR A 113 -1.68 13.79 -23.13
C TYR A 113 -2.50 12.59 -22.64
N VAL A 114 -2.54 12.35 -21.32
CA VAL A 114 -3.18 11.18 -20.71
C VAL A 114 -4.46 11.56 -19.96
N SER A 115 -4.65 12.86 -19.71
CA SER A 115 -5.71 13.40 -18.87
C SER A 115 -6.38 14.60 -19.54
N ASP A 116 -6.64 14.53 -20.84
CA ASP A 116 -7.30 15.63 -21.58
C ASP A 116 -8.61 16.03 -20.88
N ASP A 117 -9.38 15.07 -20.38
CA ASP A 117 -10.63 15.32 -19.63
C ASP A 117 -10.41 16.12 -18.32
N TYR A 118 -9.24 16.02 -17.70
CA TYR A 118 -8.88 16.82 -16.51
C TYR A 118 -8.54 18.26 -16.87
N PHE A 119 -7.83 18.50 -17.98
CA PHE A 119 -7.42 19.85 -18.39
C PHE A 119 -8.49 20.59 -19.23
N GLU A 120 -9.35 19.86 -19.93
CA GLU A 120 -10.44 20.40 -20.76
C GLU A 120 -11.81 20.40 -20.05
N GLY A 121 -11.96 19.59 -18.99
CA GLY A 121 -13.18 19.48 -18.18
C GLY A 121 -13.44 20.69 -17.28
N ASN A 122 -14.69 20.85 -16.86
CA ASN A 122 -15.05 21.75 -15.77
C ASN A 122 -14.72 21.03 -14.45
N GLU A 123 -14.08 21.66 -13.47
CA GLU A 123 -13.73 21.03 -12.17
C GLU A 123 -14.91 20.33 -11.47
N GLU A 124 -16.15 20.80 -11.70
CA GLU A 124 -17.38 20.21 -11.15
C GLU A 124 -17.86 18.93 -11.89
N ASP A 125 -17.34 18.67 -13.09
CA ASP A 125 -17.71 17.53 -13.96
C ASP A 125 -16.58 16.47 -14.03
N VAL A 126 -15.43 16.70 -13.38
CA VAL A 126 -14.33 15.72 -13.33
C VAL A 126 -14.64 14.66 -12.29
N ASP A 127 -14.60 13.39 -12.71
CA ASP A 127 -14.82 12.26 -11.81
C ASP A 127 -13.83 12.27 -10.64
N THR A 128 -14.33 11.97 -9.44
CA THR A 128 -13.54 11.96 -8.20
C THR A 128 -12.42 10.91 -8.25
N GLY A 129 -12.64 9.77 -8.94
CA GLY A 129 -11.61 8.76 -9.19
C GLY A 129 -10.44 9.31 -10.00
N LEU A 130 -10.72 10.07 -11.07
CA LEU A 130 -9.67 10.71 -11.88
C LEU A 130 -8.87 11.75 -11.09
N LEU A 131 -9.52 12.53 -10.22
CA LEU A 131 -8.84 13.49 -9.35
C LEU A 131 -7.87 12.80 -8.39
N ARG A 132 -8.29 11.71 -7.73
CA ARG A 132 -7.41 10.92 -6.86
C ARG A 132 -6.25 10.28 -7.61
N TYR A 133 -6.51 9.76 -8.82
CA TYR A 133 -5.45 9.23 -9.68
C TYR A 133 -4.38 10.29 -9.99
N ILE A 134 -4.82 11.52 -10.32
CA ILE A 134 -3.92 12.63 -10.61
C ILE A 134 -3.18 13.07 -9.35
N GLU A 135 -3.88 13.20 -8.22
CA GLU A 135 -3.26 13.54 -6.94
C GLU A 135 -2.17 12.53 -6.56
N GLY A 136 -2.42 11.22 -6.68
CA GLY A 136 -1.40 10.19 -6.40
C GLY A 136 -0.20 10.22 -7.36
N LYS A 137 -0.31 10.85 -8.53
CA LYS A 137 0.83 11.11 -9.44
C LYS A 137 1.59 12.37 -9.05
N LEU A 138 0.88 13.41 -8.60
CA LEU A 138 1.47 14.67 -8.15
C LEU A 138 2.11 14.53 -6.76
N LYS A 139 1.52 13.77 -5.86
CA LYS A 139 1.96 13.55 -4.48
C LYS A 139 2.11 12.04 -4.23
N PRO A 140 3.15 11.40 -4.80
CA PRO A 140 3.26 9.95 -4.76
C PRO A 140 3.82 9.46 -3.43
N ASP A 141 3.26 8.36 -2.92
CA ASP A 141 3.90 7.54 -1.89
C ASP A 141 4.88 6.53 -2.47
N ILE A 142 5.84 6.11 -1.64
CA ILE A 142 6.81 5.07 -1.97
C ILE A 142 6.32 3.73 -1.38
N PRO A 143 6.04 2.71 -2.20
CA PRO A 143 5.56 1.42 -1.70
C PRO A 143 6.53 0.78 -0.71
N ASP A 144 5.98 0.12 0.30
CA ASP A 144 6.75 -0.73 1.21
C ASP A 144 7.28 -1.97 0.49
N ASP A 145 8.45 -2.44 0.96
CA ASP A 145 9.09 -3.69 0.52
C ASP A 145 9.15 -3.92 -1.00
N THR A 146 9.70 -2.94 -1.74
CA THR A 146 9.73 -2.97 -3.21
C THR A 146 11.15 -2.85 -3.78
N TYR A 147 11.35 -3.32 -5.02
CA TYR A 147 12.53 -2.93 -5.82
C TYR A 147 12.26 -1.59 -6.48
N MET A 148 13.29 -0.76 -6.58
CA MET A 148 13.27 0.49 -7.33
C MET A 148 14.19 0.38 -8.55
N SER A 149 13.72 0.93 -9.67
CA SER A 149 14.56 1.30 -10.81
C SER A 149 14.40 2.77 -11.14
N PHE A 150 15.50 3.51 -11.11
CA PHE A 150 15.55 4.92 -11.51
C PHE A 150 16.38 5.10 -12.78
N TYR A 151 15.90 5.93 -13.72
CA TYR A 151 16.68 6.38 -14.87
C TYR A 151 16.20 7.75 -15.37
N PRO A 152 17.11 8.65 -15.73
CA PRO A 152 16.76 9.88 -16.41
C PRO A 152 16.65 9.67 -17.92
N MET A 153 15.81 10.47 -18.57
CA MET A 153 15.59 10.42 -20.01
C MET A 153 15.20 11.77 -20.59
N SER A 154 15.37 11.89 -21.90
CA SER A 154 14.91 13.03 -22.72
C SER A 154 14.18 12.55 -23.95
N LYS A 155 13.43 13.47 -24.58
CA LYS A 155 12.87 13.26 -25.90
C LYS A 155 13.80 13.87 -26.95
N ARG A 156 14.15 13.07 -27.95
CA ARG A 156 15.13 13.42 -28.99
C ARG A 156 14.75 14.69 -29.77
N ARG A 157 15.76 15.51 -30.03
CA ARG A 157 15.74 16.69 -30.93
C ARG A 157 16.73 16.53 -32.08
N GLY A 158 16.56 15.47 -32.87
CA GLY A 158 17.45 15.10 -33.98
C GLY A 158 17.05 15.71 -35.32
N GLU A 159 17.93 15.58 -36.32
CA GLU A 159 17.68 16.12 -37.67
C GLU A 159 16.49 15.45 -38.40
N GLU A 160 16.32 14.14 -38.20
CA GLU A 160 15.22 13.36 -38.80
C GLU A 160 14.04 13.16 -37.85
N HIS A 161 14.30 13.00 -36.55
CA HIS A 161 13.29 12.80 -35.51
C HIS A 161 13.44 13.85 -34.44
N ASN A 162 12.50 14.80 -34.40
CA ASN A 162 12.43 15.84 -33.39
C ASN A 162 11.05 15.82 -32.71
N TRP A 163 10.99 15.36 -31.47
CA TRP A 163 9.77 15.29 -30.67
C TRP A 163 9.05 16.63 -30.56
N TYR A 164 9.82 17.71 -30.44
CA TYR A 164 9.31 19.06 -30.21
C TYR A 164 8.85 19.77 -31.49
N ASP A 165 9.05 19.16 -32.67
CA ASP A 165 8.51 19.66 -33.94
C ASP A 165 7.16 19.00 -34.31
N LEU A 166 6.81 17.89 -33.65
CA LEU A 166 5.52 17.21 -33.86
C LEU A 166 4.34 18.10 -33.47
N SER A 167 3.18 17.85 -34.07
CA SER A 167 1.92 18.45 -33.59
C SER A 167 1.49 17.83 -32.25
N PHE A 168 0.58 18.50 -31.54
CA PHE A 168 0.04 17.99 -30.29
C PHE A 168 -0.69 16.65 -30.50
N ASP A 169 -1.52 16.54 -31.55
CA ASP A 169 -2.24 15.31 -31.90
C ASP A 169 -1.29 14.13 -32.17
N GLU A 170 -0.20 14.35 -32.91
CA GLU A 170 0.80 13.30 -33.17
C GLU A 170 1.49 12.84 -31.88
N ARG A 171 1.85 13.77 -30.98
CA ARG A 171 2.41 13.41 -29.67
C ARG A 171 1.41 12.66 -28.81
N ARG A 172 0.14 13.08 -28.81
CA ARG A 172 -0.95 12.45 -28.07
C ARG A 172 -1.18 11.01 -28.53
N GLU A 173 -1.23 10.75 -29.83
CA GLU A 173 -1.39 9.39 -30.38
C GLU A 173 -0.21 8.48 -29.99
N LEU A 174 1.02 8.99 -30.08
CA LEU A 174 2.22 8.27 -29.66
C LEU A 174 2.23 7.98 -28.15
N MET A 175 1.80 8.93 -27.32
CA MET A 175 1.70 8.74 -25.86
C MET A 175 0.54 7.83 -25.47
N SER A 176 -0.58 7.85 -26.18
CA SER A 176 -1.71 6.94 -25.95
C SER A 176 -1.27 5.49 -26.12
N THR A 177 -0.58 5.17 -27.22
CA THR A 177 -0.05 3.82 -27.48
C THR A 177 0.91 3.38 -26.37
N HIS A 178 1.76 4.30 -25.90
CA HIS A 178 2.69 4.04 -24.82
C HIS A 178 1.99 3.80 -23.46
N GLY A 179 0.94 4.58 -23.19
CA GLY A 179 0.05 4.39 -22.04
C GLY A 179 -0.62 3.03 -22.06
N ASP A 180 -1.10 2.56 -23.22
CA ASP A 180 -1.71 1.23 -23.38
C ASP A 180 -0.72 0.10 -23.06
N THR A 181 0.54 0.24 -23.47
CA THR A 181 1.61 -0.71 -23.07
C THR A 181 1.83 -0.68 -21.56
N GLY A 182 1.86 0.51 -20.94
CA GLY A 182 2.00 0.67 -19.48
C GLY A 182 0.86 0.08 -18.67
N ARG A 183 -0.40 0.20 -19.14
CA ARG A 183 -1.60 -0.34 -18.46
C ARG A 183 -1.53 -1.86 -18.27
N LYS A 184 -0.80 -2.60 -19.12
CA LYS A 184 -0.60 -4.05 -18.96
C LYS A 184 0.21 -4.44 -17.71
N TYR A 185 0.95 -3.48 -17.14
CA TYR A 185 1.75 -3.65 -15.93
C TYR A 185 1.08 -3.01 -14.69
N ALA A 186 -0.20 -2.62 -14.80
CA ALA A 186 -1.00 -2.21 -13.65
C ALA A 186 -1.01 -3.31 -12.57
N GLY A 187 -0.91 -2.90 -11.31
CA GLY A 187 -0.77 -3.81 -10.17
C GLY A 187 0.64 -4.41 -9.98
N LYS A 188 1.52 -4.33 -10.98
CA LYS A 188 2.90 -4.84 -10.90
C LYS A 188 3.95 -3.75 -10.78
N ILE A 189 3.73 -2.64 -11.48
CA ILE A 189 4.67 -1.52 -11.54
C ILE A 189 3.97 -0.22 -11.13
N LYS A 190 4.43 0.39 -10.04
CA LYS A 190 4.10 1.78 -9.70
C LYS A 190 5.16 2.70 -10.32
N GLN A 191 4.72 3.60 -11.19
CA GLN A 191 5.58 4.57 -11.85
C GLN A 191 5.37 5.98 -11.29
N VAL A 192 6.48 6.67 -11.06
CA VAL A 192 6.56 8.11 -10.84
C VAL A 192 7.32 8.75 -11.99
N ILE A 193 6.69 9.74 -12.63
CA ILE A 193 7.31 10.58 -13.66
C ILE A 193 7.51 11.96 -13.06
N ALA A 194 8.76 12.44 -13.12
CA ALA A 194 9.10 13.75 -12.62
C ALA A 194 9.90 14.53 -13.67
N SER A 195 9.39 15.70 -14.05
CA SER A 195 10.00 16.63 -14.98
C SER A 195 11.17 17.36 -14.33
N SER A 196 12.24 17.55 -15.09
CA SER A 196 13.47 18.23 -14.63
C SER A 196 13.92 19.28 -15.62
N VAL A 197 13.07 19.66 -16.59
CA VAL A 197 13.36 20.71 -17.56
C VAL A 197 13.67 22.02 -16.82
N GLY A 198 14.93 22.44 -16.88
CA GLY A 198 15.43 23.64 -16.19
C GLY A 198 15.94 23.41 -14.77
N PHE A 199 15.84 22.19 -14.24
CA PHE A 199 16.38 21.79 -12.93
C PHE A 199 17.64 20.92 -13.05
N ASP A 200 17.65 19.95 -13.98
CA ASP A 200 18.73 18.96 -14.13
C ASP A 200 19.12 18.75 -15.61
N ASP A 201 20.06 17.83 -15.86
CA ASP A 201 20.70 17.62 -17.17
C ASP A 201 19.78 16.92 -18.20
N TRP A 202 18.78 16.17 -17.74
CA TRP A 202 17.81 15.45 -18.57
C TRP A 202 16.39 16.04 -18.39
N GLU A 203 15.46 15.68 -19.27
CA GLU A 203 14.13 16.29 -19.27
C GLU A 203 13.17 15.64 -18.27
N TRP A 204 13.30 14.34 -18.00
CA TRP A 204 12.51 13.62 -16.99
C TRP A 204 13.35 12.60 -16.21
N GLY A 205 13.08 12.48 -14.91
CA GLY A 205 13.45 11.33 -14.08
C GLY A 205 12.29 10.34 -14.01
N VAL A 206 12.56 9.07 -14.30
CA VAL A 206 11.59 7.98 -14.21
C VAL A 206 11.96 7.07 -13.06
N THR A 207 11.03 6.89 -12.12
CA THR A 207 11.17 5.95 -11.01
C THR A 207 10.10 4.87 -11.11
N LEU A 208 10.53 3.61 -11.15
CA LEU A 208 9.66 2.44 -11.19
C LEU A 208 9.82 1.65 -9.90
N PHE A 209 8.71 1.32 -9.25
CA PHE A 209 8.65 0.43 -8.10
C PHE A 209 7.93 -0.86 -8.51
N GLY A 210 8.42 -2.01 -8.04
CA GLY A 210 7.79 -3.30 -8.27
C GLY A 210 8.38 -4.41 -7.40
N ASP A 211 7.57 -5.41 -7.09
CA ASP A 211 7.97 -6.50 -6.19
C ASP A 211 8.88 -7.50 -6.88
N ASP A 212 8.66 -7.74 -8.18
CA ASP A 212 9.52 -8.55 -9.03
C ASP A 212 10.39 -7.65 -9.94
N PRO A 213 11.73 -7.70 -9.82
CA PRO A 213 12.61 -6.90 -10.68
C PRO A 213 12.55 -7.33 -12.16
N THR A 214 11.98 -8.50 -12.48
CA THR A 214 11.74 -8.92 -13.86
C THR A 214 10.59 -8.15 -14.50
N ASP A 215 9.56 -7.74 -13.75
CA ASP A 215 8.50 -6.87 -14.27
C ASP A 215 9.07 -5.50 -14.65
N ILE A 216 10.01 -4.96 -13.88
CA ILE A 216 10.73 -3.71 -14.20
C ILE A 216 11.51 -3.86 -15.52
N LYS A 217 12.20 -4.99 -15.70
CA LYS A 217 12.91 -5.27 -16.96
C LYS A 217 11.91 -5.39 -18.12
N ASP A 218 10.79 -6.08 -17.91
CA ASP A 218 9.82 -6.39 -18.95
C ASP A 218 9.09 -5.14 -19.43
N ILE A 219 8.61 -4.27 -18.54
CA ILE A 219 7.96 -3.00 -18.92
C ILE A 219 8.89 -2.11 -19.75
N VAL A 220 10.12 -1.89 -19.29
CA VAL A 220 11.10 -1.04 -20.01
C VAL A 220 11.48 -1.69 -21.35
N TYR A 221 11.56 -3.02 -21.42
CA TYR A 221 11.90 -3.73 -22.65
C TYR A 221 10.76 -3.69 -23.67
N GLU A 222 9.52 -3.92 -23.25
CA GLU A 222 8.34 -3.87 -24.13
C GLU A 222 8.11 -2.46 -24.65
N MET A 223 8.15 -1.46 -23.77
CA MET A 223 7.99 -0.04 -24.13
C MET A 223 9.03 0.46 -25.12
N ARG A 224 10.22 -0.17 -25.22
CA ARG A 224 11.22 0.18 -26.25
C ARG A 224 10.72 -0.06 -27.67
N PHE A 225 9.71 -0.92 -27.86
CA PHE A 225 9.12 -1.22 -29.16
C PHE A 225 7.98 -0.27 -29.52
N ASP A 226 7.50 0.54 -28.57
CA ASP A 226 6.60 1.65 -28.89
C ASP A 226 7.35 2.67 -29.76
N GLU A 227 6.66 3.23 -30.76
CA GLU A 227 7.26 4.21 -31.68
C GLU A 227 7.80 5.43 -30.91
N VAL A 228 7.10 5.84 -29.86
CA VAL A 228 7.52 6.98 -29.03
C VAL A 228 8.89 6.77 -28.39
N SER A 229 9.17 5.56 -27.91
CA SER A 229 10.43 5.22 -27.24
C SER A 229 11.53 4.89 -28.23
N SER A 230 11.22 4.16 -29.29
CA SER A 230 12.20 3.73 -30.29
C SER A 230 12.74 4.89 -31.14
N LEU A 231 11.88 5.86 -31.50
CA LEU A 231 12.29 7.01 -32.32
C LEU A 231 12.78 8.18 -31.47
N TYR A 232 12.13 8.44 -30.33
CA TYR A 232 12.35 9.65 -29.54
C TYR A 232 12.95 9.43 -28.15
N GLY A 233 13.03 8.21 -27.64
CA GLY A 233 13.60 7.96 -26.31
C GLY A 233 15.12 8.09 -26.28
N GLU A 234 15.64 8.95 -25.41
CA GLU A 234 17.06 9.04 -25.06
C GLU A 234 17.21 8.75 -23.57
N PHE A 235 17.92 7.68 -23.23
CA PHE A 235 18.05 7.17 -21.87
C PHE A 235 19.51 7.19 -21.43
N ASP A 236 19.76 7.50 -20.16
CA ASP A 236 21.09 7.42 -19.56
C ASP A 236 21.27 6.14 -18.71
N GLN A 237 21.93 6.25 -17.56
CA GLN A 237 22.21 5.17 -16.65
C GLN A 237 20.95 4.73 -15.89
N PHE A 238 20.82 3.42 -15.71
CA PHE A 238 19.76 2.79 -14.91
C PHE A 238 20.31 2.36 -13.56
N TYR A 239 19.66 2.79 -12.47
CA TYR A 239 19.98 2.43 -11.10
C TYR A 239 18.91 1.48 -10.60
N VAL A 240 19.31 0.34 -10.02
CA VAL A 240 18.37 -0.65 -9.50
C VAL A 240 18.78 -1.06 -8.10
N GLY A 241 17.81 -1.27 -7.22
CA GLY A 241 18.05 -1.93 -5.96
C GLY A 241 16.81 -2.03 -5.10
N ARG A 242 16.99 -2.39 -3.83
CA ARG A 242 15.92 -2.84 -2.95
C ARG A 242 15.74 -1.87 -1.79
N ARG A 243 14.50 -1.51 -1.48
CA ARG A 243 14.16 -0.75 -0.27
C ARG A 243 14.60 -1.54 0.96
N PHE A 244 15.07 -0.86 1.98
CA PHE A 244 15.27 -1.46 3.29
C PHE A 244 14.86 -0.46 4.38
N PRO A 245 14.36 -0.93 5.54
CA PRO A 245 13.96 -0.02 6.59
C PRO A 245 15.21 0.65 7.20
N PRO A 246 15.10 1.91 7.67
CA PRO A 246 16.22 2.65 8.24
C PRO A 246 17.00 1.86 9.31
N SER A 247 16.30 1.12 10.17
CA SER A 247 16.88 0.29 11.23
C SER A 247 17.93 -0.71 10.74
N ASP A 248 17.85 -1.12 9.48
CA ASP A 248 18.73 -2.14 8.91
C ASP A 248 19.96 -1.56 8.19
N LEU A 249 20.19 -0.24 8.30
CA LEU A 249 21.42 0.39 7.81
C LEU A 249 22.70 -0.31 8.34
N GLY A 250 22.67 -0.75 9.59
CA GLY A 250 23.78 -1.50 10.19
C GLY A 250 24.02 -2.86 9.51
N ALA A 251 22.94 -3.60 9.21
CA ALA A 251 23.01 -4.88 8.51
C ALA A 251 23.50 -4.70 7.06
N PHE A 252 22.99 -3.68 6.36
CA PHE A 252 23.47 -3.28 5.03
C PHE A 252 24.99 -3.02 5.03
N LEU A 253 25.49 -2.22 5.97
CA LEU A 253 26.92 -1.89 6.09
C LEU A 253 27.79 -3.07 6.55
N ALA A 254 27.20 -4.10 7.16
CA ALA A 254 27.87 -5.36 7.49
C ALA A 254 27.92 -6.34 6.29
N GLY A 255 27.15 -6.06 5.22
CA GLY A 255 26.96 -6.97 4.10
C GLY A 255 26.04 -8.15 4.44
N ASP A 256 25.22 -7.99 5.48
CA ASP A 256 24.21 -8.98 5.86
C ASP A 256 22.98 -8.87 4.94
N ALA A 257 22.14 -9.90 4.97
CA ALA A 257 20.84 -9.82 4.32
C ALA A 257 20.02 -8.74 5.02
N VAL A 258 19.55 -7.77 4.26
CA VAL A 258 18.66 -6.72 4.75
C VAL A 258 17.24 -7.26 4.61
N PRO A 259 16.44 -7.34 5.68
CA PRO A 259 15.08 -7.82 5.64
C PRO A 259 14.30 -7.19 4.49
N THR A 260 13.76 -8.04 3.63
CA THR A 260 12.45 -7.80 3.04
C THR A 260 11.45 -8.16 4.13
N SER A 261 10.28 -7.53 4.18
CA SER A 261 9.29 -7.66 5.27
C SER A 261 8.79 -9.10 5.57
N GLU A 262 9.31 -10.11 4.87
CA GLU A 262 9.21 -11.52 5.22
C GLU A 262 10.47 -11.99 5.95
N PHE A 263 10.53 -11.82 7.27
CA PHE A 263 11.06 -12.79 8.26
C PHE A 263 10.78 -12.27 9.68
N GLY A 264 9.51 -12.31 10.07
CA GLY A 264 9.17 -12.51 11.47
C GLY A 264 9.56 -13.94 11.87
N ASP A 265 10.53 -14.05 12.78
CA ASP A 265 10.88 -15.21 13.62
C ASP A 265 11.81 -16.31 13.04
N GLU A 266 13.10 -16.27 13.43
CA GLU A 266 13.70 -17.20 14.42
C GLU A 266 15.25 -17.15 14.34
N SER A 267 15.89 -16.89 15.49
CA SER A 267 17.34 -17.01 15.78
C SER A 267 18.25 -15.95 15.13
N HIS A 268 18.90 -15.05 15.89
CA HIS A 268 20.08 -15.38 16.69
C HIS A 268 20.28 -14.40 17.86
N HIS A 269 19.84 -14.83 19.04
CA HIS A 269 20.42 -14.38 20.30
C HIS A 269 21.82 -14.98 20.48
N HIS A 270 22.78 -14.12 20.82
CA HIS A 270 24.03 -14.37 21.54
C HIS A 270 25.08 -15.33 20.94
N ALA A 271 26.19 -14.75 20.48
CA ALA A 271 27.50 -15.38 20.56
C ALA A 271 28.43 -14.54 21.45
N HIS A 272 28.20 -14.58 22.76
CA HIS A 272 29.24 -14.21 23.72
C HIS A 272 30.30 -15.30 23.78
N ALA A 273 31.55 -14.85 23.72
CA ALA A 273 32.77 -15.64 23.79
C ALA A 273 32.84 -16.51 25.05
N HIS A 274 33.11 -17.81 24.88
CA HIS A 274 33.59 -18.66 25.95
C HIS A 274 35.11 -18.80 25.88
N GLY A 275 35.78 -18.04 26.76
CA GLY A 275 37.12 -18.33 27.25
C GLY A 275 37.06 -19.22 28.49
N GLU A 276 38.03 -20.13 28.58
CA GLU A 276 38.24 -21.10 29.66
C GLU A 276 38.42 -20.48 31.06
N GLY A 277 38.01 -21.20 32.12
CA GLY A 277 38.55 -20.97 33.47
C GLY A 277 37.74 -21.49 34.66
N GLY A 278 38.02 -22.74 35.08
CA GLY A 278 38.32 -23.14 36.47
C GLY A 278 37.45 -22.79 37.69
N HIS A 279 37.06 -23.87 38.39
CA HIS A 279 37.14 -24.09 39.85
C HIS A 279 36.02 -23.60 40.83
N HIS A 280 35.28 -24.60 41.34
CA HIS A 280 34.86 -24.89 42.74
C HIS A 280 34.14 -23.84 43.63
N GLY A 281 33.02 -24.26 44.22
CA GLY A 281 32.47 -23.69 45.46
C GLY A 281 31.10 -24.24 45.86
N ASP A 282 31.06 -25.02 46.94
CA ASP A 282 29.91 -25.67 47.60
C ASP A 282 28.98 -24.66 48.32
N GLY A 283 27.68 -24.94 48.40
CA GLY A 283 26.73 -24.15 49.19
C GLY A 283 25.25 -24.55 49.03
N SER A 284 24.73 -25.26 50.02
CA SER A 284 23.40 -25.87 50.11
C SER A 284 22.23 -24.92 50.40
N HIS A 285 21.02 -25.40 50.05
CA HIS A 285 19.76 -25.41 50.83
C HIS A 285 18.58 -24.44 50.48
N HIS A 286 17.41 -25.10 50.32
CA HIS A 286 15.99 -24.65 50.34
C HIS A 286 15.47 -23.99 49.06
N GLY A 287 14.27 -24.28 48.53
CA GLY A 287 13.10 -25.05 48.93
C GLY A 287 11.98 -24.72 47.93
N GLU A 288 11.04 -25.65 47.72
CA GLU A 288 10.05 -25.71 46.65
C GLU A 288 9.02 -24.57 46.58
N GLY A 289 8.49 -24.33 45.37
CA GLY A 289 7.04 -24.23 45.14
C GLY A 289 6.45 -22.87 44.78
N GLU A 290 6.04 -22.76 43.51
CA GLU A 290 4.73 -22.28 43.01
C GLU A 290 4.77 -21.28 41.83
N HIS A 291 4.13 -21.74 40.75
CA HIS A 291 3.69 -21.03 39.55
C HIS A 291 2.93 -19.75 39.88
N HIS A 292 3.02 -18.75 39.00
CA HIS A 292 1.87 -18.16 38.27
C HIS A 292 2.41 -17.20 37.21
N GLY A 293 1.98 -17.42 35.96
CA GLY A 293 2.20 -16.53 34.83
C GLY A 293 1.03 -15.57 34.57
N HIS A 294 1.12 -14.89 33.44
CA HIS A 294 0.33 -13.77 32.90
C HIS A 294 0.81 -12.38 33.34
N GLY A 295 0.98 -11.42 32.42
CA GLY A 295 0.70 -11.45 30.98
C GLY A 295 1.32 -10.25 30.27
N ASP A 296 1.78 -10.52 29.06
CA ASP A 296 1.93 -9.55 27.99
C ASP A 296 0.56 -9.46 27.29
N ASP A 297 0.07 -8.25 27.10
CA ASP A 297 -0.92 -7.89 26.07
C ASP A 297 -0.86 -6.37 25.86
N ASP A 298 -1.25 -5.95 24.66
CA ASP A 298 -1.35 -4.58 24.12
C ASP A 298 -0.12 -4.02 23.38
N SER A 299 -0.05 -4.34 22.08
CA SER A 299 0.40 -3.41 21.02
C SER A 299 0.10 -3.98 19.62
N ASP A 300 -1.16 -3.90 19.17
CA ASP A 300 -1.56 -4.18 17.77
C ASP A 300 -2.73 -3.27 17.32
N ASP A 301 -3.12 -2.26 18.12
CA ASP A 301 -4.32 -1.44 17.84
C ASP A 301 -4.04 -0.21 16.95
N ASP A 302 -2.77 0.25 16.86
CA ASP A 302 -2.44 1.52 16.19
C ASP A 302 -2.43 1.41 14.64
N SER A 303 -2.03 0.28 14.05
CA SER A 303 -2.01 0.12 12.57
C SER A 303 -3.39 -0.09 11.95
N ASP A 304 -4.35 -0.43 12.80
CA ASP A 304 -5.72 -0.78 12.41
C ASP A 304 -6.59 0.48 12.28
N GLU A 305 -6.28 1.57 13.00
CA GLU A 305 -6.94 2.87 12.84
C GLU A 305 -6.47 3.61 11.57
N ASP A 306 -5.17 3.58 11.24
CA ASP A 306 -4.62 4.32 10.08
C ASP A 306 -5.17 3.83 8.71
N ILE A 307 -5.31 2.51 8.50
CA ILE A 307 -5.88 1.95 7.25
C ILE A 307 -7.38 2.24 7.12
N ARG A 308 -8.10 2.41 8.23
CA ARG A 308 -9.56 2.63 8.22
C ARG A 308 -9.89 4.03 7.73
N ASP A 309 -9.16 5.03 8.21
CA ASP A 309 -9.33 6.43 7.79
C ASP A 309 -9.07 6.60 6.28
N GLU A 310 -8.11 5.86 5.71
CA GLU A 310 -7.78 5.91 4.28
C GLU A 310 -8.81 5.21 3.37
N LEU A 311 -9.53 4.20 3.87
CA LEU A 311 -10.52 3.44 3.10
C LEU A 311 -11.94 4.03 3.19
N GLU A 312 -12.27 4.72 4.29
CA GLU A 312 -13.55 5.44 4.46
C GLU A 312 -13.76 6.48 3.34
N ASP A 313 -12.69 7.21 2.97
CA ASP A 313 -12.68 8.22 1.90
C ASP A 313 -12.86 7.64 0.47
N LEU A 314 -12.82 6.32 0.32
CA LEU A 314 -13.02 5.61 -0.94
C LEU A 314 -14.39 4.92 -1.04
N ASN A 315 -15.26 5.06 -0.03
CA ASN A 315 -16.48 4.25 0.14
C ASN A 315 -16.21 2.76 0.37
N ILE A 316 -15.06 2.49 0.97
CA ILE A 316 -14.52 1.15 1.13
C ILE A 316 -14.43 0.82 2.61
N TYR A 317 -15.07 -0.27 3.01
CA TYR A 317 -15.13 -0.67 4.40
C TYR A 317 -14.06 -1.73 4.69
N GLY A 318 -13.01 -1.34 5.43
CA GLY A 318 -11.83 -2.15 5.77
C GLY A 318 -11.74 -2.56 7.25
N GLY A 319 -11.30 -3.79 7.55
CA GLY A 319 -10.91 -4.18 8.92
C GLY A 319 -10.41 -5.62 9.09
N LYS A 320 -9.67 -5.88 10.20
CA LYS A 320 -9.15 -7.21 10.58
C LYS A 320 -10.21 -8.02 11.36
N PRO A 321 -10.51 -9.28 10.99
CA PRO A 321 -11.38 -10.11 11.79
C PRO A 321 -10.74 -10.49 13.13
N HIS A 322 -11.51 -10.40 14.22
CA HIS A 322 -11.01 -10.75 15.55
C HIS A 322 -10.51 -12.22 15.60
N GLY A 323 -9.19 -12.40 15.69
CA GLY A 323 -8.53 -13.71 15.82
C GLY A 323 -8.16 -14.41 14.52
N GLU A 324 -8.13 -13.72 13.37
CA GLU A 324 -7.56 -14.21 12.11
C GLU A 324 -6.68 -13.13 11.44
N ASP A 325 -5.60 -13.56 10.77
CA ASP A 325 -4.66 -12.68 10.05
C ASP A 325 -5.12 -12.46 8.60
N VAL A 326 -6.31 -11.88 8.43
CA VAL A 326 -6.85 -11.50 7.11
C VAL A 326 -7.47 -10.10 7.18
N TYR A 327 -7.60 -9.43 6.05
CA TYR A 327 -8.14 -8.08 5.89
C TYR A 327 -9.26 -8.14 4.86
N ALA A 328 -10.42 -7.59 5.18
CA ALA A 328 -11.57 -7.57 4.29
C ALA A 328 -11.87 -6.14 3.82
N THR A 329 -12.19 -6.02 2.54
CA THR A 329 -12.55 -4.80 1.83
C THR A 329 -13.97 -4.98 1.31
N VAL A 330 -14.91 -4.11 1.68
CA VAL A 330 -16.32 -4.20 1.23
C VAL A 330 -16.78 -2.91 0.59
N LEU A 331 -17.41 -3.02 -0.57
CA LEU A 331 -17.97 -1.91 -1.34
C LEU A 331 -19.44 -2.18 -1.60
N TYR A 332 -20.27 -1.14 -1.58
CA TYR A 332 -21.67 -1.25 -1.99
C TYR A 332 -21.85 -0.64 -3.38
N SER A 333 -22.71 -1.22 -4.19
CA SER A 333 -23.02 -0.74 -5.54
C SER A 333 -24.52 -0.75 -5.79
N GLU A 334 -24.99 0.25 -6.53
CA GLU A 334 -26.34 0.32 -7.08
C GLU A 334 -26.44 -0.26 -8.51
N ALA A 335 -25.34 -0.76 -9.06
CA ALA A 335 -25.31 -1.40 -10.38
C ALA A 335 -26.15 -2.67 -10.40
N ASP A 336 -26.56 -3.08 -11.60
CA ASP A 336 -27.20 -4.37 -11.81
C ASP A 336 -26.26 -5.51 -11.36
N PRO A 337 -26.72 -6.48 -10.56
CA PRO A 337 -25.84 -7.52 -10.02
C PRO A 337 -25.14 -8.37 -11.09
N ASP A 338 -25.78 -8.62 -12.24
CA ASP A 338 -25.17 -9.39 -13.33
C ASP A 338 -24.04 -8.56 -13.98
N GLU A 339 -24.23 -7.26 -14.15
CA GLU A 339 -23.19 -6.34 -14.66
C GLU A 339 -22.01 -6.22 -13.70
N LEU A 340 -22.29 -6.05 -12.40
CA LEU A 340 -21.27 -6.01 -11.36
C LEU A 340 -20.51 -7.33 -11.25
N PHE A 341 -21.21 -8.46 -11.45
CA PHE A 341 -20.60 -9.77 -11.45
C PHE A 341 -19.60 -9.97 -12.59
N ASP A 342 -19.96 -9.59 -13.81
CA ASP A 342 -19.07 -9.71 -14.98
C ASP A 342 -17.77 -8.90 -14.79
N GLU A 343 -17.86 -7.68 -14.26
CA GLU A 343 -16.69 -6.84 -13.96
C GLU A 343 -15.84 -7.43 -12.81
N VAL A 344 -16.48 -7.92 -11.75
CA VAL A 344 -15.78 -8.57 -10.63
C VAL A 344 -15.13 -9.88 -11.06
N GLU A 345 -15.73 -10.66 -11.96
CA GLU A 345 -15.11 -11.88 -12.50
C GLU A 345 -13.80 -11.54 -13.23
N GLY A 346 -13.81 -10.50 -14.08
CA GLY A 346 -12.61 -10.03 -14.77
C GLY A 346 -11.52 -9.51 -13.83
N LEU A 347 -11.89 -8.77 -12.77
CA LEU A 347 -10.95 -8.33 -11.73
C LEU A 347 -10.41 -9.50 -10.91
N ARG A 348 -11.27 -10.44 -10.53
CA ARG A 348 -10.93 -11.63 -9.75
C ARG A 348 -9.93 -12.51 -10.47
N GLU A 349 -10.03 -12.68 -11.79
CA GLU A 349 -9.01 -13.40 -12.55
C GLU A 349 -7.61 -12.82 -12.32
N ASN A 350 -7.47 -11.50 -12.15
CA ASN A 350 -6.20 -10.87 -11.82
C ASN A 350 -5.82 -11.09 -10.35
N PHE A 351 -6.78 -11.00 -9.43
CA PHE A 351 -6.55 -11.18 -8.00
C PHE A 351 -6.14 -12.62 -7.62
N ASP A 352 -6.69 -13.63 -8.30
CA ASP A 352 -6.37 -15.05 -8.08
C ASP A 352 -4.87 -15.38 -8.34
N HIS A 353 -4.12 -14.48 -8.98
CA HIS A 353 -2.67 -14.62 -9.19
C HIS A 353 -1.85 -14.21 -7.95
N TYR A 354 -2.45 -13.53 -6.98
CA TYR A 354 -1.77 -13.09 -5.77
C TYR A 354 -1.92 -14.16 -4.68
N PRO A 355 -0.83 -14.66 -4.08
CA PRO A 355 -0.91 -15.69 -3.05
C PRO A 355 -1.59 -15.21 -1.77
N THR A 356 -1.66 -13.89 -1.56
CA THR A 356 -2.35 -13.25 -0.43
C THR A 356 -3.84 -13.04 -0.70
N HIS A 357 -4.32 -13.28 -1.92
CA HIS A 357 -5.74 -13.18 -2.24
C HIS A 357 -6.47 -14.41 -1.71
N VAL A 358 -7.48 -14.17 -0.87
CA VAL A 358 -8.31 -15.24 -0.31
C VAL A 358 -9.59 -15.40 -1.13
N LYS A 359 -10.23 -14.29 -1.48
CA LYS A 359 -11.53 -14.28 -2.18
C LYS A 359 -11.92 -12.88 -2.66
N THR A 360 -12.59 -12.80 -3.80
CA THR A 360 -13.42 -11.65 -4.18
C THR A 360 -14.76 -12.18 -4.69
N ALA A 361 -15.87 -11.65 -4.20
CA ALA A 361 -17.21 -12.12 -4.55
C ALA A 361 -18.27 -11.02 -4.46
N VAL A 362 -19.34 -11.20 -5.23
CA VAL A 362 -20.52 -10.33 -5.25
C VAL A 362 -21.62 -10.92 -4.36
N TYR A 363 -22.29 -10.07 -3.61
CA TYR A 363 -23.37 -10.43 -2.69
C TYR A 363 -24.58 -9.55 -2.90
N GLU A 364 -25.76 -10.13 -2.79
CA GLU A 364 -27.04 -9.44 -2.87
C GLU A 364 -27.76 -9.45 -1.52
N ALA A 365 -28.39 -8.33 -1.16
CA ALA A 365 -29.24 -8.26 0.01
C ALA A 365 -30.53 -9.05 -0.22
N SER A 366 -30.91 -9.88 0.76
CA SER A 366 -32.11 -10.75 0.63
C SER A 366 -33.44 -9.98 0.58
N ASP A 367 -33.49 -8.80 1.20
CA ASP A 367 -34.73 -8.04 1.43
C ASP A 367 -34.69 -6.61 0.84
N ARG A 368 -33.63 -6.24 0.11
CA ARG A 368 -33.42 -4.90 -0.46
C ARG A 368 -32.68 -4.95 -1.81
N ASP A 369 -32.91 -3.94 -2.64
CA ASP A 369 -32.15 -3.74 -3.88
C ASP A 369 -30.77 -3.14 -3.53
N ARG A 370 -29.86 -3.98 -3.02
CA ARG A 370 -28.51 -3.57 -2.63
C ARG A 370 -27.53 -4.70 -2.93
N THR A 371 -26.44 -4.35 -3.60
CA THR A 371 -25.36 -5.28 -3.94
C THR A 371 -24.08 -4.86 -3.22
N ALA A 372 -23.24 -5.81 -2.87
CA ALA A 372 -21.93 -5.57 -2.29
C ALA A 372 -20.86 -6.43 -2.94
N VAL A 373 -19.66 -5.87 -3.07
CA VAL A 373 -18.47 -6.62 -3.45
C VAL A 373 -17.58 -6.75 -2.23
N VAL A 374 -17.20 -7.98 -1.91
CA VAL A 374 -16.32 -8.28 -0.78
C VAL A 374 -15.04 -8.88 -1.33
N SER A 375 -13.91 -8.31 -0.94
CA SER A 375 -12.59 -8.87 -1.18
C SER A 375 -11.88 -9.17 0.14
N ILE A 376 -11.22 -10.33 0.24
CA ILE A 376 -10.52 -10.79 1.45
C ILE A 376 -9.07 -11.11 1.08
N TRP A 377 -8.15 -10.63 1.90
CA TRP A 377 -6.70 -10.72 1.68
C TRP A 377 -5.97 -11.13 2.96
N GLU A 378 -4.81 -11.78 2.85
CA GLU A 378 -3.97 -12.13 4.01
C GLU A 378 -3.14 -10.93 4.52
N LYS A 379 -2.85 -9.94 3.65
CA LYS A 379 -2.04 -8.76 3.98
C LYS A 379 -2.85 -7.46 3.85
N PRO A 380 -2.66 -6.48 4.75
CA PRO A 380 -3.39 -5.20 4.70
C PRO A 380 -3.07 -4.41 3.42
N SER A 381 -1.80 -4.29 3.07
CA SER A 381 -1.36 -3.57 1.86
C SER A 381 -1.92 -4.16 0.56
N SER A 382 -2.15 -5.49 0.53
CA SER A 382 -2.84 -6.13 -0.61
C SER A 382 -4.32 -5.76 -0.66
N ALA A 383 -4.97 -5.66 0.49
CA ALA A 383 -6.37 -5.23 0.60
C ALA A 383 -6.56 -3.78 0.16
N GLU A 384 -5.63 -2.90 0.55
CA GLU A 384 -5.62 -1.48 0.18
C GLU A 384 -5.34 -1.29 -1.33
N THR A 385 -4.37 -2.03 -1.88
CA THR A 385 -4.12 -2.02 -3.32
C THR A 385 -5.34 -2.50 -4.10
N ALA A 386 -6.00 -3.57 -3.64
CA ALA A 386 -7.21 -4.10 -4.26
C ALA A 386 -8.40 -3.12 -4.13
N ALA A 387 -8.49 -2.40 -3.01
CA ALA A 387 -9.50 -1.37 -2.77
C ALA A 387 -9.49 -0.32 -3.89
N GLY A 388 -8.31 0.13 -4.32
CA GLY A 388 -8.18 1.05 -5.46
C GLY A 388 -8.85 0.53 -6.74
N PHE A 389 -8.61 -0.73 -7.11
CA PHE A 389 -9.24 -1.33 -8.30
C PHE A 389 -10.74 -1.58 -8.13
N LEU A 390 -11.16 -2.00 -6.93
CA LEU A 390 -12.57 -2.24 -6.63
C LEU A 390 -13.38 -0.94 -6.63
N SER A 391 -12.74 0.19 -6.32
CA SER A 391 -13.38 1.52 -6.40
C SER A 391 -13.77 1.94 -7.82
N GLU A 392 -13.19 1.31 -8.85
CA GLU A 392 -13.50 1.58 -10.27
C GLU A 392 -14.71 0.77 -10.79
N LEU A 393 -15.32 -0.06 -9.94
CA LEU A 393 -16.52 -0.82 -10.29
C LEU A 393 -17.72 0.10 -10.58
N PRO A 394 -18.70 -0.36 -11.39
CA PRO A 394 -19.86 0.46 -11.74
C PRO A 394 -20.71 0.81 -10.52
N ASP A 395 -21.20 2.06 -10.49
CA ASP A 395 -22.13 2.61 -9.51
C ASP A 395 -21.80 2.29 -8.04
N ILE A 396 -20.50 2.32 -7.67
CA ILE A 396 -20.08 2.25 -6.27
C ILE A 396 -20.65 3.45 -5.51
N VAL A 397 -21.31 3.18 -4.40
CA VAL A 397 -21.93 4.19 -3.55
C VAL A 397 -21.37 4.10 -2.13
N GLU A 398 -21.28 5.25 -1.47
CA GLU A 398 -21.16 5.30 -0.01
C GLU A 398 -22.35 4.54 0.57
N ARG A 399 -22.14 3.84 1.69
CA ARG A 399 -23.20 3.00 2.25
C ARG A 399 -24.37 3.90 2.66
N ALA A 400 -25.46 3.85 1.89
CA ALA A 400 -26.61 4.72 2.13
C ALA A 400 -27.04 4.69 3.62
N GLY A 401 -27.01 5.87 4.25
CA GLY A 401 -27.26 6.07 5.68
C GLY A 401 -26.24 6.91 6.46
N GLU A 402 -25.22 7.49 5.81
CA GLU A 402 -24.12 8.29 6.41
C GLU A 402 -24.51 9.62 7.09
N GLU A 403 -25.76 9.79 7.52
CA GLU A 403 -26.06 10.73 8.59
C GLU A 403 -25.80 10.06 9.96
N SER A 404 -24.51 9.82 10.28
CA SER A 404 -23.93 9.45 11.58
C SER A 404 -24.25 8.06 12.18
N GLY A 405 -23.31 7.10 12.04
CA GLY A 405 -23.32 5.86 12.85
C GLY A 405 -22.23 4.81 12.54
N PHE A 406 -21.85 4.05 13.58
CA PHE A 406 -20.91 2.92 13.57
C PHE A 406 -21.44 1.70 12.81
N GLY A 407 -20.64 1.14 11.90
CA GLY A 407 -20.99 -0.02 11.09
C GLY A 407 -20.44 -1.34 11.64
N THR A 408 -21.21 -2.43 11.60
CA THR A 408 -20.64 -3.76 11.87
C THR A 408 -20.84 -4.66 10.67
N MET A 409 -19.75 -5.22 10.14
CA MET A 409 -19.77 -6.33 9.19
C MET A 409 -19.47 -7.61 9.93
N GLY A 410 -20.47 -8.01 10.71
CA GLY A 410 -20.36 -9.17 11.55
C GLY A 410 -20.64 -10.43 10.75
N MET A 411 -19.60 -11.25 10.58
CA MET A 411 -19.67 -12.70 10.34
C MET A 411 -19.84 -13.08 8.87
N PHE A 412 -18.73 -13.28 8.16
CA PHE A 412 -18.74 -14.14 6.97
C PHE A 412 -19.04 -15.57 7.42
N TYR A 413 -20.15 -16.11 6.94
CA TYR A 413 -20.67 -17.42 7.27
C TYR A 413 -20.66 -18.32 6.06
N THR A 414 -19.99 -19.46 6.17
CA THR A 414 -20.32 -20.62 5.34
C THR A 414 -21.37 -21.44 6.10
N VAL A 415 -22.62 -21.43 5.66
CA VAL A 415 -23.73 -22.20 6.26
C VAL A 415 -23.74 -23.62 5.68
N LYS A 416 -24.10 -24.63 6.48
CA LYS A 416 -24.31 -25.98 5.93
C LYS A 416 -25.52 -25.96 4.99
N PRO A 417 -25.46 -26.57 3.79
CA PRO A 417 -26.56 -26.55 2.82
C PRO A 417 -27.92 -26.99 3.40
N ASP A 418 -27.93 -28.02 4.25
CA ASP A 418 -29.15 -28.54 4.89
C ASP A 418 -29.71 -27.61 5.99
N SER A 419 -29.00 -26.55 6.36
CA SER A 419 -29.35 -25.61 7.44
C SER A 419 -29.57 -24.18 6.94
N ARG A 420 -29.52 -23.95 5.62
CA ARG A 420 -29.69 -22.62 5.02
C ARG A 420 -31.05 -22.00 5.32
N GLU A 421 -32.14 -22.74 5.09
CA GLU A 421 -33.51 -22.24 5.37
C GLU A 421 -33.68 -21.88 6.85
N ASP A 422 -33.17 -22.74 7.74
CA ASP A 422 -33.19 -22.50 9.18
C ASP A 422 -32.38 -21.25 9.56
N PHE A 423 -31.26 -20.99 8.88
CA PHE A 423 -30.41 -19.81 9.09
C PHE A 423 -31.10 -18.52 8.67
N VAL A 424 -31.72 -18.49 7.48
CA VAL A 424 -32.47 -17.33 6.99
C VAL A 424 -33.69 -17.05 7.88
N GLU A 425 -34.44 -18.09 8.28
CA GLU A 425 -35.56 -17.92 9.22
C GLU A 425 -35.09 -17.36 10.56
N LYS A 426 -33.99 -17.90 11.10
CA LYS A 426 -33.42 -17.43 12.36
C LYS A 426 -32.92 -15.99 12.26
N PHE A 427 -32.30 -15.62 11.14
CA PHE A 427 -31.90 -14.24 10.86
C PHE A 427 -33.11 -13.31 10.89
N GLY A 428 -34.22 -13.66 10.24
CA GLY A 428 -35.45 -12.86 10.28
C GLY A 428 -35.99 -12.64 11.70
N VAL A 429 -35.90 -13.65 12.58
CA VAL A 429 -36.28 -13.51 14.00
C VAL A 429 -35.35 -12.54 14.74
N VAL A 430 -34.04 -12.61 14.49
CA VAL A 430 -33.05 -11.72 15.11
C VAL A 430 -33.16 -10.30 14.57
N GLY A 431 -33.38 -10.13 13.27
CA GLY A 431 -33.65 -8.84 12.63
C GLY A 431 -34.87 -8.14 13.24
N GLY A 432 -35.92 -8.90 13.56
CA GLY A 432 -37.07 -8.38 14.31
C GLY A 432 -36.73 -7.88 15.72
N LEU A 433 -35.79 -8.54 16.42
CA LEU A 433 -35.30 -8.07 17.72
C LEU A 433 -34.42 -6.82 17.59
N LEU A 434 -33.57 -6.77 16.55
CA LEU A 434 -32.69 -5.65 16.26
C LEU A 434 -33.48 -4.38 15.95
N GLY A 435 -34.55 -4.46 15.15
CA GLY A 435 -35.39 -3.31 14.83
C GLY A 435 -36.10 -2.66 16.03
N ASP A 436 -36.19 -3.34 17.17
CA ASP A 436 -36.73 -2.81 18.43
C ASP A 436 -35.64 -2.21 19.35
N MET A 437 -34.36 -2.32 18.99
CA MET A 437 -33.23 -1.84 19.80
C MET A 437 -32.97 -0.34 19.58
N ASP A 438 -32.78 0.39 20.69
CA ASP A 438 -32.35 1.79 20.61
C ASP A 438 -30.90 1.85 20.10
N GLY A 439 -30.67 2.73 19.14
CA GLY A 439 -29.37 2.87 18.47
C GLY A 439 -29.13 1.88 17.33
N HIS A 440 -30.03 0.94 17.03
CA HIS A 440 -29.98 0.16 15.78
C HIS A 440 -30.64 0.95 14.65
N PHE A 441 -29.97 1.03 13.50
CA PHE A 441 -30.57 1.64 12.30
C PHE A 441 -31.11 0.57 11.37
N ASP A 442 -30.26 -0.40 11.01
CA ASP A 442 -30.60 -1.38 10.00
C ASP A 442 -29.70 -2.61 9.99
N THR A 443 -30.20 -3.72 9.43
CA THR A 443 -29.43 -4.94 9.18
C THR A 443 -29.89 -5.66 7.92
N ASP A 444 -28.94 -5.95 7.04
CA ASP A 444 -29.14 -6.74 5.82
C ASP A 444 -28.40 -8.09 5.92
N LEU A 445 -29.04 -9.15 5.42
CA LEU A 445 -28.38 -10.42 5.12
C LEU A 445 -27.95 -10.43 3.66
N MET A 446 -26.65 -10.44 3.44
CA MET A 446 -26.00 -10.43 2.14
C MET A 446 -25.65 -11.85 1.74
N VAL A 447 -26.09 -12.30 0.57
CA VAL A 447 -25.92 -13.67 0.07
C VAL A 447 -25.06 -13.65 -1.18
N ASN A 448 -24.01 -14.49 -1.24
CA ASN A 448 -23.15 -14.57 -2.40
C ASN A 448 -23.91 -15.09 -3.62
N VAL A 449 -23.75 -14.41 -4.75
CA VAL A 449 -24.38 -14.74 -6.03
C VAL A 449 -23.95 -16.12 -6.56
N GLU A 450 -22.71 -16.54 -6.30
CA GLU A 450 -22.14 -17.82 -6.74
C GLU A 450 -22.33 -18.97 -5.76
N ASP A 451 -22.41 -18.69 -4.45
CA ASP A 451 -22.63 -19.68 -3.40
C ASP A 451 -23.64 -19.18 -2.37
N GLU A 452 -24.88 -19.65 -2.52
CA GLU A 452 -25.99 -19.28 -1.65
C GLU A 452 -25.84 -19.69 -0.17
N ASN A 453 -24.79 -20.46 0.17
CA ASN A 453 -24.46 -20.83 1.54
C ASN A 453 -23.44 -19.88 2.18
N ASP A 454 -22.80 -19.04 1.37
CA ASP A 454 -21.83 -18.06 1.79
C ASP A 454 -22.51 -16.70 1.93
N MET A 455 -22.54 -16.20 3.17
CA MET A 455 -23.34 -15.04 3.54
C MET A 455 -22.57 -14.13 4.49
N PHE A 456 -22.92 -12.85 4.55
CA PHE A 456 -22.51 -11.99 5.65
C PHE A 456 -23.65 -11.09 6.12
N ILE A 457 -23.54 -10.59 7.35
CA ILE A 457 -24.52 -9.67 7.91
C ILE A 457 -23.93 -8.27 7.98
N ALA A 458 -24.56 -7.34 7.28
CA ALA A 458 -24.24 -5.92 7.34
C ALA A 458 -25.21 -5.22 8.30
N SER A 459 -24.73 -4.70 9.43
CA SER A 459 -25.58 -3.95 10.39
C SER A 459 -25.07 -2.53 10.61
N GLN A 460 -25.98 -1.61 10.88
CA GLN A 460 -25.73 -0.19 11.17
C GLN A 460 -26.25 0.19 12.56
N TRP A 461 -25.45 0.97 13.26
CA TRP A 461 -25.71 1.40 14.63
C TRP A 461 -25.41 2.89 14.79
N ARG A 462 -26.05 3.54 15.75
CA ARG A 462 -25.80 4.94 16.13
C ARG A 462 -24.41 5.13 16.72
N SER A 463 -23.90 4.13 17.43
CA SER A 463 -22.56 4.16 18.04
C SER A 463 -22.00 2.76 18.26
N GLN A 464 -20.68 2.67 18.43
CA GLN A 464 -20.00 1.45 18.84
C GLN A 464 -20.56 0.90 20.16
N GLU A 465 -20.93 1.77 21.11
CA GLU A 465 -21.49 1.36 22.40
C GLU A 465 -22.84 0.64 22.22
N ASP A 466 -23.70 1.14 21.31
CA ASP A 466 -24.99 0.52 21.00
C ASP A 466 -24.81 -0.89 20.38
N ALA A 467 -23.88 -1.01 19.42
CA ALA A 467 -23.52 -2.28 18.80
C ALA A 467 -22.97 -3.29 19.82
N MET A 468 -22.05 -2.84 20.70
CA MET A 468 -21.49 -3.68 21.76
C MET A 468 -22.52 -4.04 22.82
N GLY A 469 -23.54 -3.20 23.04
CA GLY A 469 -24.71 -3.50 23.84
C GLY A 469 -25.46 -4.73 23.33
N PHE A 470 -25.68 -4.82 22.01
CA PHE A 470 -26.26 -6.00 21.38
C PHE A 470 -25.37 -7.24 21.50
N PHE A 471 -24.07 -7.14 21.19
CA PHE A 471 -23.15 -8.29 21.27
C PHE A 471 -22.98 -8.83 22.70
N ARG A 472 -23.22 -8.01 23.72
CA ARG A 472 -23.21 -8.44 25.13
C ARG A 472 -24.56 -8.99 25.61
N SER A 473 -25.62 -8.87 24.80
CA SER A 473 -26.97 -9.32 25.16
C SER A 473 -27.08 -10.85 25.19
N ASP A 474 -27.99 -11.35 26.03
CA ASP A 474 -28.29 -12.78 26.08
C ASP A 474 -28.92 -13.26 24.76
N ALA A 475 -29.64 -12.39 24.04
CA ALA A 475 -30.21 -12.68 22.72
C ALA A 475 -29.14 -12.98 21.65
N PHE A 476 -28.04 -12.23 21.66
CA PHE A 476 -26.91 -12.51 20.77
C PHE A 476 -26.19 -13.80 21.17
N ARG A 477 -25.96 -14.03 22.47
CA ARG A 477 -25.33 -15.27 22.96
C ARG A 477 -26.11 -16.53 22.58
N ASP A 478 -27.43 -16.48 22.69
CA ASP A 478 -28.31 -17.59 22.29
C ASP A 478 -28.24 -17.85 20.77
N THR A 479 -28.10 -16.78 19.97
CA THR A 479 -27.96 -16.87 18.51
C THR A 479 -26.60 -17.45 18.10
N VAL A 480 -25.51 -17.01 18.74
CA VAL A 480 -24.16 -17.55 18.50
C VAL A 480 -24.06 -19.02 18.89
N GLN A 481 -24.69 -19.42 20.00
CA GLN A 481 -24.69 -20.81 20.44
C GLN A 481 -25.41 -21.72 19.44
N TRP A 482 -26.51 -21.26 18.84
CA TRP A 482 -27.22 -21.96 17.78
C TRP A 482 -26.41 -21.98 16.46
N GLY A 483 -25.76 -20.86 16.11
CA GLY A 483 -24.94 -20.73 14.91
C GLY A 483 -23.84 -21.80 14.79
N ARG A 484 -23.23 -22.21 15.91
CA ARG A 484 -22.18 -23.24 15.92
C ARG A 484 -22.60 -24.60 15.34
N ASP A 485 -23.89 -24.92 15.38
CA ASP A 485 -24.39 -26.21 14.90
C ASP A 485 -24.73 -26.17 13.39
N VAL A 486 -24.96 -24.98 12.83
CA VAL A 486 -25.40 -24.78 11.44
C VAL A 486 -24.32 -24.28 10.50
N LEU A 487 -23.23 -23.71 11.02
CA LEU A 487 -22.10 -23.25 10.21
C LEU A 487 -21.17 -24.41 9.80
N ALA A 488 -20.71 -24.37 8.55
CA ALA A 488 -19.69 -25.27 8.00
C ALA A 488 -18.29 -24.87 8.46
N ASP A 489 -18.04 -23.55 8.59
CA ASP A 489 -16.76 -22.98 8.99
C ASP A 489 -16.89 -22.04 10.20
N ARG A 490 -15.75 -21.63 10.76
CA ARG A 490 -15.71 -20.64 11.85
C ARG A 490 -16.04 -19.24 11.28
N PRO A 491 -16.96 -18.48 11.88
CA PRO A 491 -17.35 -17.17 11.36
C PRO A 491 -16.23 -16.13 11.55
N ARG A 492 -16.07 -15.24 10.55
CA ARG A 492 -15.09 -14.13 10.55
C ARG A 492 -15.78 -12.80 10.83
N HIS A 493 -15.42 -12.10 11.91
CA HIS A 493 -16.10 -10.87 12.35
C HIS A 493 -15.27 -9.61 12.04
N VAL A 494 -15.75 -8.72 11.17
CA VAL A 494 -15.09 -7.43 10.89
C VAL A 494 -15.88 -6.29 11.52
N PHE A 495 -15.22 -5.46 12.32
CA PHE A 495 -15.80 -4.23 12.86
C PHE A 495 -15.33 -3.06 12.00
N LEU A 496 -16.24 -2.12 11.72
CA LEU A 496 -15.93 -0.89 11.01
C LEU A 496 -16.24 0.24 11.97
N ALA A 497 -15.26 1.10 12.28
CA ALA A 497 -15.54 2.30 13.06
C ALA A 497 -16.48 3.22 12.26
#